data_AF-A0A6N8EH81-F1
#
_entry.id   AF-A0A6N8EH81-F1
#
_cell.length_a   1.000
_cell.length_b   1.000
_cell.length_c   1.000
_cell.angle_alpha   90.00
_cell.angle_beta   90.00
_cell.angle_gamma   90.00
#
_symmetry.space_group_name_H-M   'P 1'
#
loop_
_entity.id
_entity.type
_entity.pdbx_description
1 polymer ?
#
loop_
_entity_poly.entity_id
_entity_poly.type
_entity_poly.pdbx_seq_one_letter_code
_entity_poly.pdbx_strand_id
1 'polypeptide(L)'
;MYYFEHEAQPEAFQSVFHSLWWAVATLTTVGYGDVYPITAGGRIFTALVLFVGLGIVAIPAGMVATALSRARTIEDDAQKPE
;
A
#
# COMPACT_ATOMS: atom_id res chain seq x y z
N MET A 1 12.30 -8.00 -4.09
CA MET A 1 13.36 -7.09 -3.63
C MET A 1 14.71 -7.76 -3.43
N TYR A 2 14.82 -8.80 -2.61
CA TYR A 2 16.06 -9.59 -2.46
C TYR A 2 16.80 -9.81 -3.80
N TYR A 3 16.12 -10.38 -4.81
CA TYR A 3 16.74 -10.64 -6.12
C TYR A 3 17.25 -9.39 -6.86
N PHE A 4 16.65 -8.23 -6.65
CA PHE A 4 17.01 -6.98 -7.35
C PHE A 4 18.03 -6.12 -6.61
N GLU A 5 18.13 -6.27 -5.28
CA GLU A 5 18.90 -5.35 -4.44
C GLU A 5 19.97 -6.06 -3.62
N HIS A 6 19.94 -7.38 -3.46
CA HIS A 6 20.92 -8.07 -2.60
C HIS A 6 22.36 -7.85 -3.06
N GLU A 7 22.62 -7.86 -4.37
CA GLU A 7 23.97 -7.58 -4.89
C GLU A 7 24.42 -6.13 -4.64
N ALA A 8 23.49 -5.16 -4.71
CA ALA A 8 23.79 -3.74 -4.53
C ALA A 8 23.79 -3.30 -3.07
N GLN A 9 22.99 -3.97 -2.22
CA GLN A 9 22.72 -3.65 -0.83
C GLN A 9 22.58 -4.93 0.01
N PRO A 10 23.66 -5.73 0.15
CA PRO A 10 23.61 -7.04 0.80
C PRO A 10 23.24 -6.95 2.28
N GLU A 11 23.60 -5.86 2.97
CA GLU A 11 23.26 -5.65 4.39
C GLU A 11 21.79 -5.24 4.60
N ALA A 12 21.20 -4.47 3.68
CA ALA A 12 19.81 -4.03 3.79
C ALA A 12 18.83 -5.12 3.31
N PHE A 13 19.22 -5.88 2.28
CA PHE A 13 18.42 -6.96 1.70
C PHE A 13 19.12 -8.32 1.89
N GLN A 14 19.44 -8.68 3.13
CA GLN A 14 20.16 -9.93 3.48
C GLN A 14 19.39 -11.21 3.16
N SER A 15 18.06 -11.15 3.26
CA SER A 15 17.19 -12.30 3.00
C SER A 15 15.82 -11.86 2.52
N VAL A 16 15.01 -12.83 2.10
CA VAL A 16 13.61 -12.59 1.73
C VAL A 16 12.83 -12.00 2.92
N PHE A 17 13.12 -12.41 4.16
CA PHE A 17 12.47 -11.85 5.35
C PHE A 17 12.82 -10.38 5.60
N HIS A 18 14.06 -9.97 5.35
CA HIS A 18 14.42 -8.54 5.42
C HIS A 18 13.70 -7.73 4.33
N SER A 19 13.51 -8.32 3.15
CA SER A 19 12.69 -7.70 2.10
C SER A 19 11.22 -7.55 2.50
N LEU A 20 10.68 -8.41 3.38
CA LEU A 20 9.31 -8.28 3.88
C LEU A 20 9.14 -7.05 4.76
N TRP A 21 10.13 -6.71 5.60
CA TRP A 21 10.09 -5.48 6.40
C TRP A 21 9.92 -4.25 5.52
N TRP A 22 10.78 -4.12 4.50
CA TRP A 22 10.67 -3.08 3.49
C TRP A 22 9.29 -3.08 2.81
N ALA A 23 8.79 -4.26 2.43
CA ALA A 23 7.51 -4.38 1.74
C ALA A 23 6.34 -3.92 2.63
N VAL A 24 6.32 -4.30 3.90
CA VAL A 24 5.30 -3.87 4.87
C VAL A 24 5.35 -2.36 5.04
N ALA A 25 6.53 -1.78 5.33
CA ALA A 25 6.68 -0.35 5.53
C ALA A 25 6.28 0.46 4.27
N THR A 26 6.60 -0.04 3.08
CA THR A 26 6.29 0.62 1.81
C THR A 26 4.82 0.50 1.43
N LEU A 27 4.23 -0.71 1.51
CA LEU A 27 2.84 -0.97 1.11
C LEU A 27 1.84 -0.32 2.07
N THR A 28 2.20 -0.20 3.34
CA THR A 28 1.39 0.52 4.33
C THR A 28 1.60 2.02 4.28
N THR A 29 2.41 2.52 3.33
CA THR A 29 2.74 3.94 3.15
C THR A 29 3.46 4.60 4.34
N VAL A 30 4.01 3.81 5.27
CA VAL A 30 4.78 4.31 6.43
C VAL A 30 6.12 4.88 5.97
N GLY A 31 6.88 4.10 5.19
CA GLY A 31 8.08 4.58 4.50
C GLY A 31 9.15 5.17 5.42
N TYR A 32 9.64 4.40 6.41
CA TYR A 32 10.69 4.86 7.34
C TYR A 32 11.97 5.38 6.66
N GLY A 33 12.29 4.91 5.46
CA GLY A 33 13.45 5.33 4.69
C GLY A 33 14.77 4.70 5.14
N ASP A 34 14.72 3.76 6.08
CA ASP A 34 15.82 2.93 6.56
C ASP A 34 16.35 1.97 5.48
N VAL A 35 15.45 1.42 4.66
CA VAL A 35 15.75 0.53 3.55
C VAL A 35 14.93 0.95 2.34
N TYR A 36 15.53 1.01 1.15
CA TYR A 36 14.83 1.34 -0.10
C TYR A 36 15.60 0.85 -1.33
N PRO A 37 14.91 0.57 -2.46
CA PRO A 37 15.57 0.14 -3.70
C PRO A 37 16.46 1.22 -4.31
N ILE A 38 17.69 0.86 -4.65
CA ILE A 38 18.61 1.74 -5.39
C ILE A 38 18.84 1.29 -6.82
N THR A 39 18.56 0.02 -7.15
CA THR A 39 18.72 -0.49 -8.51
C THR A 39 17.55 -0.08 -9.40
N ALA A 40 17.82 0.04 -10.70
CA ALA A 40 16.78 0.35 -11.68
C ALA A 40 15.67 -0.72 -11.68
N GLY A 41 16.05 -1.99 -11.62
CA GLY A 41 15.11 -3.11 -11.54
C GLY A 41 14.26 -3.07 -10.26
N GLY A 42 14.88 -2.80 -9.11
CA GLY A 42 14.18 -2.63 -7.84
C GLY A 42 13.16 -1.50 -7.89
N ARG A 43 13.55 -0.33 -8.41
CA ARG A 43 12.66 0.84 -8.52
C ARG A 43 11.47 0.61 -9.45
N ILE A 44 11.69 -0.02 -10.61
CA ILE A 44 10.60 -0.34 -11.55
C ILE A 44 9.64 -1.35 -10.92
N PHE A 45 10.17 -2.40 -10.28
CA PHE A 45 9.35 -3.39 -9.58
C PHE A 45 8.52 -2.76 -8.46
N THR A 46 9.13 -1.90 -7.64
CA THR A 46 8.44 -1.17 -6.58
C THR A 46 7.31 -0.30 -7.13
N ALA A 47 7.53 0.42 -8.24
CA ALA A 47 6.49 1.24 -8.85
C ALA A 47 5.27 0.40 -9.26
N LEU A 48 5.48 -0.76 -9.90
CA LEU A 48 4.40 -1.66 -10.29
C LEU A 48 3.64 -2.21 -9.07
N VAL A 49 4.37 -2.63 -8.03
CA VAL A 49 3.77 -3.15 -6.80
C VAL A 49 2.94 -2.09 -6.09
N LEU A 50 3.39 -0.82 -6.08
CA LEU A 50 2.63 0.27 -5.47
C LEU A 50 1.31 0.55 -6.20
N PHE A 51 1.29 0.50 -7.55
CA PHE A 51 0.04 0.65 -8.29
C PHE A 51 -0.98 -0.46 -7.94
N VAL A 52 -0.51 -1.70 -7.83
CA VAL A 52 -1.36 -2.85 -7.44
C VAL A 52 -1.81 -2.70 -5.98
N GLY A 53 -0.89 -2.35 -5.07
CA GLY A 53 -1.18 -2.17 -3.64
C GLY A 53 -2.22 -1.08 -3.39
N LEU A 54 -2.13 0.04 -4.12
CA LEU A 54 -3.10 1.12 -4.03
C LEU A 54 -4.50 0.65 -4.45
N GLY A 55 -4.59 -0.16 -5.51
CA GLY A 55 -5.86 -0.76 -5.94
C GLY A 55 -6.48 -1.67 -4.86
N ILE A 56 -5.65 -2.48 -4.20
CA ILE A 56 -6.11 -3.39 -3.13
C ILE A 56 -6.66 -2.61 -1.92
N VAL A 57 -6.04 -1.49 -1.54
CA VAL A 57 -6.50 -0.67 -0.40
C VAL A 57 -7.71 0.20 -0.78
N ALA A 58 -7.75 0.72 -2.00
CA ALA A 58 -8.81 1.60 -2.47
C ALA A 58 -10.18 0.90 -2.56
N ILE A 59 -10.22 -0.38 -2.94
CA ILE A 59 -11.48 -1.12 -3.12
C ILE A 59 -12.25 -1.26 -1.79
N PRO A 60 -11.69 -1.83 -0.70
CA PRO A 60 -12.39 -1.93 0.58
C PRO A 60 -12.75 -0.57 1.16
N ALA A 61 -11.85 0.41 1.05
CA ALA A 61 -12.11 1.77 1.52
C ALA A 61 -13.32 2.39 0.77
N GLY A 62 -13.38 2.23 -0.55
CA GLY A 62 -14.51 2.69 -1.37
C GLY A 62 -15.82 1.98 -1.04
N MET A 63 -15.78 0.68 -0.75
CA MET A 63 -16.95 -0.08 -0.30
C MET A 63 -17.50 0.46 1.03
N VAL A 64 -16.63 0.69 2.01
CA VAL A 64 -17.01 1.25 3.32
C VAL A 64 -17.55 2.67 3.16
N ALA A 65 -16.88 3.52 2.38
CA ALA A 65 -17.35 4.88 2.11
C ALA A 65 -18.74 4.90 1.47
N THR A 66 -18.99 3.99 0.50
CA THR A 66 -20.29 3.85 -0.14
C THR A 66 -21.37 3.39 0.85
N ALA A 67 -21.04 2.43 1.72
CA ALA A 67 -21.97 1.96 2.75
C ALA A 67 -22.34 3.08 3.74
N LEU A 68 -21.36 3.86 4.19
CA LEU A 68 -21.56 5.00 5.09
C LEU A 68 -22.37 6.11 4.41
N SER A 69 -22.09 6.43 3.15
CA SER A 69 -22.85 7.43 2.39
C SER A 69 -24.31 7.02 2.20
N ARG A 70 -24.58 5.74 1.92
CA ARG A 70 -25.95 5.21 1.85
C ARG A 70 -26.67 5.29 3.19
N ALA A 71 -26.00 4.93 4.28
CA ALA A 71 -26.58 5.01 5.63
C ALA A 71 -26.98 6.45 5.99
N ARG A 72 -26.11 7.44 5.71
CA ARG A 72 -26.40 8.87 5.88
C ARG A 72 -27.63 9.32 5.10
N THR A 73 -27.73 8.92 3.83
CA THR A 73 -28.84 9.33 2.95
C THR A 73 -30.19 8.81 3.48
N ILE A 74 -30.24 7.58 3.98
CA ILE A 74 -31.45 6.99 4.58
C ILE A 74 -31.87 7.77 5.83
N GLU A 75 -30.92 8.18 6.67
CA GLU A 75 -31.18 8.96 7.87
C GLU A 75 -31.72 10.36 7.56
N ASP A 76 -31.15 11.03 6.55
CA ASP A 76 -31.62 12.36 6.09
C ASP A 76 -33.05 12.30 5.51
N ASP A 77 -33.36 11.25 4.74
CA ASP A 77 -34.71 11.04 4.19
C ASP A 77 -35.73 10.73 5.27
N ALA A 78 -35.35 10.00 6.34
CA ALA A 78 -36.23 9.72 7.47
C ALA A 78 -36.52 10.96 8.34
N GLN A 79 -35.67 11.99 8.28
CA GLN A 79 -35.78 13.21 9.07
C GLN A 79 -36.56 14.34 8.35
N LYS A 80 -36.91 14.17 7.07
CA LYS A 80 -37.63 15.19 6.30
C LYS A 80 -39.08 15.34 6.79
N PRO A 81 -39.52 16.55 7.18
CA PRO A 81 -40.93 16.79 7.49
C PRO A 81 -41.77 16.75 6.21
N GLU A 82 -43.02 16.28 6.33
CA GLU A 82 -44.02 16.16 5.24
C GLU A 82 -44.37 17.52 4.59
#